data_AF-A0A3D0T1V9-F1
#
_entry.id   AF-A0A3D0T1V9-F1
#
_cell.length_a   1.000
_cell.length_b   1.000
_cell.length_c   1.000
_cell.angle_alpha   90.00
_cell.angle_beta   90.00
_cell.angle_gamma   90.00
#
_symmetry.space_group_name_H-M   'P 1'
#
loop_
_entity.id
_entity.type
_entity.pdbx_description
1 polymer ?
#
loop_
_entity_poly.entity_id
_entity_poly.type
_entity_poly.pdbx_seq_one_letter_code
_entity_poly.pdbx_strand_id
1 'polypeptide(L)'
;MSASVFLITTIFNLYLMVVLLRLWLQMARADFYNPFSQFVVKATHPIVGPMRRVIPSIGTFDVATLVLAILVAMAKYLVLNLLFGGNINPVGLVIISLLDVVKEFLTLVFWVLILRAVLSWVSQGRNPIEYVMQQLTEPFLAPIRR
;
A
#
# COMPACT_ATOMS: atom_id res chain seq x y z
N MET A 1 2.93 -4.93 -24.88
CA MET A 1 3.67 -4.73 -23.61
C MET A 1 4.70 -5.85 -23.53
N SER A 2 6.00 -5.55 -23.40
CA SER A 2 7.02 -6.61 -23.30
C SER A 2 6.93 -7.30 -21.94
N ALA A 3 7.28 -8.60 -21.89
CA ALA A 3 7.22 -9.39 -20.67
C ALA A 3 8.00 -8.75 -19.51
N SER A 4 9.14 -8.10 -19.80
CA SER A 4 9.95 -7.39 -18.81
C SER A 4 9.20 -6.21 -18.17
N VAL A 5 8.47 -5.41 -18.97
CA VAL A 5 7.65 -4.30 -18.43
C VAL A 5 6.59 -4.84 -17.49
N PHE A 6 5.93 -5.92 -17.89
CA PHE A 6 4.89 -6.55 -17.06
C PHE A 6 5.44 -7.02 -15.72
N LEU A 7 6.56 -7.76 -15.71
CA LEU A 7 7.18 -8.28 -14.49
C LEU A 7 7.63 -7.15 -13.56
N ILE A 8 8.34 -6.16 -14.08
CA ILE A 8 8.82 -5.02 -13.30
C ILE A 8 7.63 -4.27 -12.70
N THR A 9 6.65 -3.91 -13.54
CA THR A 9 5.46 -3.18 -13.09
C THR A 9 4.72 -3.96 -12.02
N THR A 10 4.55 -5.27 -12.20
CA THR A 10 3.84 -6.13 -11.24
C THR A 10 4.57 -6.21 -9.90
N ILE A 11 5.88 -6.43 -9.90
CA ILE A 11 6.67 -6.53 -8.66
C ILE A 11 6.61 -5.22 -7.88
N PHE A 12 6.81 -4.09 -8.56
CA PHE A 12 6.74 -2.77 -7.92
C PHE A 12 5.32 -2.47 -7.41
N ASN A 13 4.27 -2.77 -8.19
CA ASN A 13 2.90 -2.53 -7.76
C ASN A 13 2.53 -3.39 -6.56
N LEU A 14 2.87 -4.69 -6.56
CA LEU A 14 2.62 -5.58 -5.43
C LEU A 14 3.32 -5.09 -4.16
N TYR A 15 4.60 -4.70 -4.27
CA TYR A 15 5.32 -4.15 -3.13
C TYR A 15 4.72 -2.82 -2.65
N LEU A 16 4.37 -1.93 -3.58
CA LEU A 16 3.71 -0.65 -3.28
C LEU A 16 2.36 -0.88 -2.57
N MET A 17 1.56 -1.85 -3.02
CA MET A 17 0.31 -2.24 -2.35
C MET A 17 0.56 -2.66 -0.91
N VAL A 18 1.59 -3.46 -0.62
CA VAL A 18 1.91 -3.88 0.76
C VAL A 18 2.36 -2.70 1.62
N VAL A 19 3.15 -1.77 1.07
CA VAL A 19 3.58 -0.55 1.77
C VAL A 19 2.37 0.36 2.08
N LEU A 20 1.47 0.55 1.11
CA LEU A 20 0.25 1.34 1.29
C LEU A 20 -0.72 0.67 2.26
N LEU A 21 -0.81 -0.66 2.24
CA LEU A 21 -1.60 -1.42 3.20
C LEU A 21 -1.09 -1.22 4.63
N ARG A 22 0.24 -1.18 4.85
CA ARG A 22 0.81 -0.83 6.16
C ARG A 22 0.38 0.56 6.62
N LEU A 23 0.49 1.55 5.73
CA LEU A 23 0.08 2.92 6.04
C LEU A 23 -1.41 2.96 6.40
N TRP A 24 -2.24 2.26 5.63
CA TRP A 24 -3.67 2.20 5.85
C TRP A 24 -4.05 1.46 7.15
N LEU A 25 -3.39 0.34 7.49
CA LEU A 25 -3.58 -0.36 8.77
C LEU A 25 -3.37 0.58 9.96
N GLN A 26 -2.36 1.45 9.91
CA GLN A 26 -2.09 2.43 10.96
C GLN A 26 -3.14 3.54 11.00
N MET A 27 -3.54 4.07 9.84
CA MET A 27 -4.59 5.09 9.76
C MET A 27 -5.94 4.58 10.27
N ALA A 28 -6.30 3.34 9.93
CA ALA A 28 -7.53 2.68 10.38
C ALA A 28 -7.43 2.17 11.83
N ARG A 29 -6.28 2.29 12.48
CA ARG A 29 -6.00 1.74 13.83
C ARG A 29 -6.37 0.24 13.92
N ALA A 30 -6.07 -0.51 12.87
CA ALA A 30 -6.33 -1.94 12.81
C ALA A 30 -5.48 -2.70 13.85
N ASP A 31 -5.95 -3.86 14.26
CA ASP A 31 -5.28 -4.69 15.25
C ASP A 31 -3.95 -5.24 14.70
N PHE A 32 -2.84 -4.80 15.29
CA PHE A 32 -1.47 -5.22 14.94
C PHE A 32 -1.09 -6.59 15.48
N TYR A 33 -1.86 -7.16 16.42
CA TYR A 33 -1.66 -8.53 16.90
C TYR A 33 -2.19 -9.56 15.92
N ASN A 34 -3.06 -9.16 14.98
CA ASN A 34 -3.57 -10.04 13.95
C ASN A 34 -2.46 -10.59 13.02
N PRO A 35 -2.48 -11.90 12.67
CA PRO A 35 -1.47 -12.49 11.79
C PRO A 35 -1.29 -11.77 10.44
N PHE A 36 -2.39 -11.29 9.85
CA PHE A 36 -2.34 -10.55 8.58
C PHE A 36 -1.65 -9.19 8.74
N SER A 37 -2.02 -8.42 9.77
CA SER A 37 -1.36 -7.16 10.10
C SER A 37 0.12 -7.36 10.39
N GLN A 38 0.48 -8.41 11.13
CA GLN A 38 1.87 -8.76 11.40
C GLN A 38 2.65 -9.09 10.13
N PHE A 39 2.06 -9.84 9.19
CA PHE A 39 2.68 -10.13 7.90
C PHE A 39 3.02 -8.84 7.15
N VAL A 40 2.05 -7.93 7.01
CA VAL A 40 2.24 -6.65 6.30
C VAL A 40 3.32 -5.80 6.96
N VAL A 41 3.29 -5.69 8.30
CA VAL A 41 4.30 -4.93 9.06
C VAL A 41 5.68 -5.57 8.92
N LYS A 42 5.81 -6.89 9.06
CA LYS A 42 7.09 -7.60 8.93
C LYS A 42 7.67 -7.52 7.53
N ALA A 43 6.84 -7.62 6.48
CA ALA A 43 7.28 -7.50 5.08
C ALA A 43 7.87 -6.13 4.75
N THR A 44 7.42 -5.08 5.42
CA THR A 44 7.83 -3.68 5.16
C THR A 44 8.85 -3.15 6.17
N HIS A 45 8.97 -3.79 7.33
CA HIS A 45 9.85 -3.35 8.42
C HIS A 45 11.34 -3.26 8.05
N PRO A 46 11.94 -4.16 7.22
CA PRO A 46 13.35 -4.07 6.87
C PRO A 46 13.76 -2.72 6.28
N ILE A 47 12.85 -2.05 5.56
CA ILE A 47 13.12 -0.75 4.94
C ILE A 47 12.55 0.40 5.81
N VAL A 48 11.33 0.26 6.33
CA VAL A 48 10.72 1.32 7.15
C VAL A 48 11.45 1.51 8.49
N GLY A 49 11.97 0.44 9.10
CA GLY A 49 12.67 0.49 10.39
C GLY A 49 13.88 1.42 10.39
N PRO A 50 14.82 1.27 9.44
CA PRO A 50 15.91 2.22 9.24
C PRO A 50 15.43 3.64 8.92
N MET A 51 14.43 3.80 8.04
CA MET A 51 13.92 5.13 7.67
C MET A 51 13.33 5.89 8.87
N ARG A 52 12.66 5.19 9.79
CA ARG A 52 12.10 5.77 11.01
C ARG A 52 13.16 6.35 11.97
N ARG A 53 14.43 6.00 11.81
CA ARG A 53 15.52 6.61 12.59
C ARG A 53 15.78 8.06 12.18
N VAL A 54 15.45 8.40 10.93
CA VAL A 54 15.65 9.74 10.36
C VAL A 54 14.32 10.50 10.27
N ILE A 55 13.24 9.81 9.93
CA ILE A 55 11.92 10.39 9.71
C ILE A 55 10.99 9.96 10.86
N PRO A 56 10.73 10.83 11.85
CA PRO A 56 9.83 10.49 12.95
C PRO A 56 8.37 10.41 12.46
N SER A 57 7.57 9.58 13.13
CA SER A 57 6.12 9.54 12.93
C SER A 57 5.45 10.77 13.56
N ILE A 58 4.39 11.29 12.93
CA ILE A 58 3.61 12.41 13.44
C ILE A 58 2.25 11.87 13.91
N GLY A 59 2.08 11.73 15.22
CA GLY A 59 0.87 11.16 15.81
C GLY A 59 0.62 9.72 15.33
N THR A 60 -0.55 9.45 14.74
CA THR A 60 -0.88 8.14 14.14
C THR A 60 -0.44 7.98 12.69
N PHE A 61 0.14 9.01 12.09
CA PHE A 61 0.57 9.00 10.69
C PHE A 61 2.05 8.66 10.57
N ASP A 62 2.36 7.57 9.88
CA ASP A 62 3.74 7.12 9.64
C ASP A 62 4.29 7.73 8.36
N VAL A 63 4.89 8.90 8.54
CA VAL A 63 5.55 9.66 7.48
C VAL A 63 6.63 8.82 6.79
N ALA A 64 7.37 7.99 7.53
CA ALA A 64 8.40 7.13 6.94
C ALA A 64 7.81 6.12 5.95
N THR A 65 6.65 5.53 6.26
CA THR A 65 5.96 4.62 5.34
C THR A 65 5.38 5.37 4.12
N LEU A 66 4.85 6.59 4.29
CA LEU A 66 4.40 7.40 3.15
C LEU A 66 5.57 7.74 2.20
N VAL A 67 6.70 8.19 2.75
CA VAL A 67 7.91 8.49 1.98
C VAL A 67 8.38 7.25 1.24
N LEU A 68 8.36 6.08 1.89
CA LEU A 68 8.70 4.82 1.23
C LEU A 68 7.78 4.52 0.04
N ALA A 69 6.46 4.71 0.18
CA ALA A 69 5.52 4.49 -0.92
C ALA A 69 5.86 5.35 -2.15
N ILE A 70 6.17 6.63 -1.92
CA ILE A 70 6.58 7.56 -3.00
C ILE A 70 7.91 7.10 -3.62
N LEU A 71 8.90 6.74 -2.81
CA LEU A 71 10.19 6.26 -3.31
C LEU A 71 10.07 4.97 -4.14
N VAL A 72 9.18 4.05 -3.76
CA VAL A 72 8.90 2.82 -4.51
C VAL A 72 8.27 3.13 -5.86
N ALA A 73 7.24 3.99 -5.90
CA ALA A 73 6.61 4.41 -7.15
C ALA A 73 7.62 5.14 -8.05
N MET A 74 8.44 6.02 -7.47
CA MET A 74 9.49 6.74 -8.18
C MET A 74 10.55 5.79 -8.77
N ALA A 75 10.98 4.80 -7.99
CA ALA A 75 11.91 3.76 -8.45
C ALA A 75 11.32 2.92 -9.60
N LYS A 76 10.02 2.59 -9.55
CA LYS A 76 9.33 1.89 -10.65
C LYS A 76 9.48 2.64 -11.97
N TYR A 77 9.10 3.93 -12.00
CA TYR A 77 9.16 4.73 -13.22
C TYR A 77 10.59 5.03 -13.64
N LEU A 78 11.52 5.20 -12.70
CA LEU A 78 12.94 5.39 -13.02
C LEU A 78 13.51 4.16 -13.74
N VAL A 79 13.30 2.96 -13.18
CA VAL A 79 13.77 1.70 -13.78
C VAL A 79 13.16 1.49 -15.16
N LEU A 80 11.85 1.73 -15.32
CA LEU A 80 11.20 1.61 -16.62
C LEU A 80 11.78 2.61 -17.63
N ASN A 81 11.97 3.88 -17.27
CA ASN A 81 12.56 4.86 -18.20
C ASN A 81 13.98 4.47 -18.63
N LEU A 82 14.82 4.02 -17.69
CA LEU A 82 16.20 3.59 -17.97
C LEU A 82 16.26 2.40 -18.94
N LEU A 83 15.35 1.45 -18.83
CA LEU A 83 15.34 0.25 -19.68
C LEU A 83 14.91 0.52 -21.13
N PHE A 84 14.09 1.55 -21.36
CA PHE A 84 13.58 1.89 -22.69
C PHE A 84 14.24 3.12 -23.31
N GLY A 85 15.33 3.62 -22.71
CA GLY A 85 16.04 4.81 -23.19
C GLY A 85 15.16 6.07 -23.18
N GLY A 86 14.18 6.13 -22.28
CA GLY A 86 13.31 7.28 -22.12
C GLY A 86 14.06 8.50 -21.57
N ASN A 87 13.59 9.70 -21.89
CA ASN A 87 14.14 10.91 -21.30
C ASN A 87 13.65 11.04 -19.85
N ILE A 88 14.58 11.16 -18.89
CA ILE A 88 14.24 11.38 -17.49
C ILE A 88 13.92 12.86 -17.30
N ASN A 89 12.63 13.19 -17.25
CA ASN A 89 12.15 14.47 -16.74
C ASN A 89 11.93 14.34 -15.22
N PRO A 90 12.75 14.98 -14.35
CA PRO A 90 12.62 14.84 -12.90
C PRO A 90 11.26 15.31 -12.37
N VAL A 91 10.71 16.38 -12.95
CA VAL A 91 9.40 16.93 -12.55
C VAL A 91 8.29 15.96 -12.95
N GLY A 92 8.34 15.44 -14.18
CA GLY A 92 7.40 14.43 -14.65
C GLY A 92 7.43 13.15 -13.81
N LEU A 93 8.63 12.73 -13.39
CA LEU A 93 8.86 11.56 -12.56
C LEU A 93 8.27 11.72 -11.14
N VAL A 94 8.41 12.90 -10.53
CA VAL A 94 7.75 13.18 -9.24
C VAL A 94 6.24 13.15 -9.40
N ILE A 95 5.69 13.89 -10.38
CA ILE A 95 4.24 13.96 -10.60
C ILE A 95 3.66 12.57 -10.86
N ILE A 96 4.25 11.78 -11.77
CA ILE A 96 3.73 10.46 -12.10
C ILE A 96 3.82 9.50 -10.90
N SER A 97 4.87 9.58 -10.09
CA SER A 97 4.99 8.76 -8.88
C SER A 97 3.93 9.10 -7.83
N LEU A 98 3.62 10.38 -7.64
CA LEU A 98 2.55 10.82 -6.72
C LEU A 98 1.17 10.36 -7.21
N LEU A 99 0.90 10.52 -8.51
CA LEU A 99 -0.35 10.04 -9.10
C LEU A 99 -0.50 8.52 -9.01
N ASP A 100 0.59 7.79 -9.22
CA ASP A 100 0.61 6.34 -9.11
C ASP A 100 0.36 5.86 -7.69
N VAL A 101 0.94 6.51 -6.67
CA VAL A 101 0.64 6.23 -5.25
C VAL A 101 -0.85 6.40 -4.97
N VAL A 102 -1.47 7.49 -5.46
CA VAL A 102 -2.91 7.73 -5.28
C VAL A 102 -3.73 6.67 -6.01
N LYS A 103 -3.42 6.40 -7.27
CA LYS A 103 -4.10 5.37 -8.08
C LYS A 103 -3.97 3.98 -7.45
N GLU A 104 -2.80 3.63 -6.91
CA GLU A 104 -2.55 2.34 -6.29
C GLU A 104 -3.24 2.22 -4.94
N PHE A 105 -3.33 3.31 -4.18
CA PHE A 105 -4.15 3.35 -2.96
C PHE A 105 -5.62 3.10 -3.28
N LEU A 106 -6.19 3.77 -4.29
CA LEU A 106 -7.58 3.55 -4.71
C LEU A 106 -7.80 2.11 -5.20
N THR A 107 -6.83 1.56 -5.94
CA THR A 107 -6.85 0.16 -6.39
C THR A 107 -6.85 -0.79 -5.20
N LEU A 108 -6.01 -0.51 -4.18
CA LEU A 108 -5.96 -1.29 -2.95
C LEU A 108 -7.29 -1.22 -2.19
N VAL A 109 -7.90 -0.03 -2.05
CA VAL A 109 -9.21 0.13 -1.41
C VAL A 109 -10.27 -0.70 -2.13
N PHE A 110 -10.32 -0.63 -3.46
CA PHE A 110 -11.25 -1.42 -4.27
C PHE A 110 -11.09 -2.93 -4.02
N TRP A 111 -9.86 -3.45 -4.06
CA TRP A 111 -9.62 -4.87 -3.81
C TRP A 111 -9.92 -5.30 -2.37
N VAL A 112 -9.61 -4.48 -1.38
CA VAL A 112 -9.95 -4.78 0.03
C VAL A 112 -11.46 -4.84 0.23
N LEU A 113 -12.23 -3.96 -0.40
CA LEU A 113 -13.69 -4.00 -0.36
C LEU A 113 -14.24 -5.28 -1.01
N ILE A 114 -13.71 -5.68 -2.17
CA ILE A 114 -14.08 -6.94 -2.82
C ILE A 114 -13.75 -8.14 -1.93
N LEU A 115 -12.53 -8.18 -1.37
CA LEU A 115 -12.11 -9.26 -0.48
C LEU A 115 -13.02 -9.36 0.74
N ARG A 116 -13.39 -8.23 1.36
CA ARG A 116 -14.37 -8.19 2.45
C ARG A 116 -15.72 -8.75 2.02
N ALA A 117 -16.23 -8.34 0.86
CA ALA A 117 -17.52 -8.81 0.35
C ALA A 117 -17.51 -10.32 0.11
N VAL A 118 -16.46 -10.84 -0.54
CA VAL A 118 -16.29 -12.28 -0.77
C VAL A 118 -16.17 -13.04 0.54
N LEU A 119 -15.32 -12.57 1.48
CA LEU A 119 -15.17 -13.21 2.78
C LEU A 119 -16.48 -13.21 3.57
N SER A 120 -17.30 -12.17 3.50
CA SER A 120 -18.59 -12.12 4.21
C SER A 120 -19.59 -13.17 3.74
N TRP A 121 -19.45 -13.65 2.49
CA TRP A 121 -20.27 -14.74 1.96
C TRP A 121 -19.72 -16.12 2.31
N VAL A 122 -18.40 -16.28 2.35
CA VAL A 122 -17.74 -17.58 2.55
C VAL A 122 -17.48 -17.90 4.03
N SER A 123 -17.23 -16.88 4.85
CA SER A 123 -16.85 -17.00 6.25
C SER A 123 -18.02 -16.67 7.17
N GLN A 124 -18.20 -17.46 8.22
CA GLN A 124 -19.20 -17.22 9.27
C GLN A 124 -18.66 -16.33 10.41
N GLY A 125 -17.77 -15.38 10.11
CA GLY A 125 -17.29 -14.37 11.08
C GLY A 125 -16.20 -14.82 12.07
N ARG A 126 -15.65 -16.03 11.94
CA ARG A 126 -14.64 -16.59 12.89
C ARG A 126 -13.19 -16.44 12.42
N ASN A 127 -12.95 -15.87 11.23
CA ASN A 127 -11.61 -15.76 10.64
C ASN A 127 -10.90 -14.46 11.08
N PRO A 128 -9.68 -14.53 11.65
CA PRO A 128 -8.90 -13.35 12.01
C PRO A 128 -8.71 -12.34 10.86
N ILE A 129 -8.57 -12.80 9.61
CA ILE A 129 -8.37 -11.90 8.46
C ILE A 129 -9.61 -11.04 8.22
N GLU A 130 -10.81 -11.62 8.40
CA GLU A 130 -12.07 -10.93 8.22
C GLU A 130 -12.20 -9.73 9.19
N TYR A 131 -11.74 -9.90 10.43
CA TYR A 131 -11.71 -8.83 11.42
C TYR A 131 -10.87 -7.62 10.96
N VAL A 132 -9.69 -7.86 10.38
CA VAL A 132 -8.85 -6.77 9.86
C VAL A 132 -9.46 -6.13 8.62
N MET A 133 -10.08 -6.92 7.73
CA MET A 133 -10.77 -6.37 6.56
C MET A 133 -11.93 -5.45 6.98
N GLN A 134 -12.67 -5.81 8.02
CA GLN A 134 -13.71 -4.95 8.61
C GLN A 134 -13.10 -3.65 9.14
N GLN A 135 -12.03 -3.73 9.95
CA GLN A 135 -11.36 -2.54 10.50
C GLN A 135 -10.81 -1.60 9.41
N LEU A 136 -10.21 -2.14 8.35
CA LEU A 136 -9.66 -1.36 7.24
C LEU A 136 -10.74 -0.57 6.49
N THR A 137 -11.92 -1.17 6.34
CA THR A 137 -13.02 -0.60 5.55
C THR A 137 -13.98 0.25 6.39
N GLU A 138 -13.95 0.12 7.73
CA GLU A 138 -14.80 0.88 8.64
C GLU A 138 -14.72 2.41 8.46
N PRO A 139 -13.54 3.04 8.27
CA PRO A 139 -13.46 4.49 8.03
C PRO A 139 -14.27 4.96 6.82
N PHE A 140 -14.40 4.12 5.80
CA PHE A 140 -15.15 4.42 4.58
C PHE A 140 -16.63 4.07 4.70
N LEU A 141 -16.98 3.04 5.48
CA LEU A 141 -18.37 2.58 5.62
C LEU A 141 -19.13 3.22 6.79
N ALA A 142 -18.45 3.67 7.84
CA ALA A 142 -19.08 4.29 9.01
C ALA A 142 -19.97 5.49 8.68
N PRO A 143 -19.64 6.35 7.68
CA PRO A 143 -20.54 7.41 7.23
C PRO A 143 -21.79 6.90 6.49
N ILE A 144 -21.69 5.76 5.79
CA ILE A 144 -22.74 5.20 4.94
C ILE A 144 -23.75 4.38 5.76
N ARG A 145 -23.33 3.80 6.88
CA ARG A 145 -24.16 2.94 7.74
C ARG A 145 -25.14 3.71 8.64
N ARG A 146 -25.22 5.04 8.53
CA ARG A 146 -26.12 5.87 9.32
C ARG A 146 -27.49 5.99 8.68
#